data_AF-A0A2H1KHT2-F1
#
_entry.id   AF-A0A2H1KHT2-F1
#
_cell.length_a   1.000
_cell.length_b   1.000
_cell.length_c   1.000
_cell.angle_alpha   90.00
_cell.angle_beta   90.00
_cell.angle_gamma   90.00
#
_symmetry.space_group_name_H-M   'P 1'
#
loop_
_entity.id
_entity.type
_entity.pdbx_description
1 polymer ?
#
loop_
_entity_poly.entity_id
_entity_poly.type
_entity_poly.pdbx_seq_one_letter_code
_entity_poly.pdbx_strand_id
1 'polypeptide(L)' 'MEEAVGIVRDRRSDDGTWTQDHRLDADVWFHVDAPVREHSKWVTLQARRVLDWWDGTQTD' A
#
# COMPACT_ATOMS: atom_id res chain seq x y z
N MET A 1 1.84 8.95 14.58
CA MET A 1 1.00 8.57 13.42
C MET A 1 1.44 9.31 12.17
N GLU A 2 1.67 10.62 12.24
CA GLU A 2 2.12 11.42 11.10
C GLU A 2 3.38 10.89 10.40
N GLU A 3 4.42 10.49 11.14
CA GLU A 3 5.62 9.84 10.58
C GLU A 3 5.27 8.56 9.80
N ALA A 4 4.46 7.67 10.39
CA ALA A 4 4.04 6.43 9.73
C ALA A 4 3.19 6.69 8.47
N VAL A 5 2.35 7.72 8.48
CA VAL A 5 1.57 8.15 7.31
C VAL A 5 2.48 8.74 6.24
N GLY A 6 3.50 9.52 6.61
CA GLY A 6 4.53 10.04 5.72
C GLY A 6 5.20 8.90 4.95
N ILE A 7 5.60 7.85 5.66
CA ILE A 7 6.18 6.63 5.07
C ILE A 7 5.25 5.97 4.03
N VAL A 8 3.93 5.97 4.24
CA VAL A 8 2.97 5.43 3.26
C VAL A 8 2.85 6.35 2.04
N ARG A 9 2.84 7.67 2.25
CA ARG A 9 2.78 8.66 1.15
C ARG A 9 4.03 8.61 0.28
N ASP A 10 5.21 8.50 0.88
CA ASP A 10 6.50 8.47 0.17
C ASP A 10 6.65 7.25 -0.75
N ARG A 11 5.93 6.16 -0.46
CA ARG A 11 5.91 4.95 -1.30
C ARG A 11 4.90 4.99 -2.44
N ARG A 12 4.10 6.05 -2.56
CA ARG A 12 3.13 6.20 -3.65
C ARG A 12 3.88 6.42 -4.96
N SER A 13 3.59 5.60 -5.97
CA SER A 13 4.09 5.78 -7.33
C SER A 13 3.42 6.97 -8.03
N ASP A 14 4.00 7.45 -9.12
CA ASP A 14 3.48 8.59 -9.90
C ASP A 14 2.05 8.37 -10.41
N ASP A 15 1.67 7.13 -10.67
CA ASP A 15 0.33 6.72 -11.08
C ASP A 15 -0.67 6.57 -9.90
N GLY A 16 -0.22 6.86 -8.68
CA GLY A 16 -1.02 6.79 -7.47
C GLY A 16 -1.24 5.38 -6.94
N THR A 17 -0.40 4.42 -7.31
CA THR A 17 -0.44 3.04 -6.80
C THR A 17 0.75 2.73 -5.87
N TRP A 18 0.72 1.55 -5.24
CA TRP A 18 1.80 1.04 -4.40
C TRP A 18 2.25 -0.34 -4.88
N THR A 19 3.56 -0.58 -4.83
CA THR A 19 4.17 -1.84 -5.24
C THR A 19 4.14 -2.88 -4.11
N GLN A 20 4.13 -4.16 -4.47
CA GLN A 20 4.40 -5.24 -3.52
C GLN A 20 5.87 -5.19 -3.09
N ASP A 21 6.13 -4.95 -1.81
CA ASP A 21 7.51 -4.83 -1.29
C ASP A 21 8.09 -6.21 -0.94
N HIS A 22 7.29 -7.04 -0.28
CA HIS A 22 7.71 -8.37 0.15
C HIS A 22 6.61 -9.41 -0.10
N ARG A 23 7.05 -10.65 -0.34
CA ARG A 23 6.19 -11.82 -0.43
C ARG A 23 6.84 -12.94 0.37
N LEU A 24 6.05 -13.59 1.20
CA LEU A 24 6.50 -14.77 1.94
C LEU A 24 6.53 -15.98 0.99
N ASP A 25 7.63 -16.72 1.01
CA ASP A 25 7.84 -17.93 0.19
C ASP A 25 7.23 -19.16 0.87
N ALA A 26 5.91 -19.20 0.95
CA ALA A 26 5.15 -20.33 1.50
C ALA A 26 4.63 -21.26 0.39
N ASP A 27 4.38 -22.53 0.73
CA ASP A 27 3.66 -23.47 -0.13
C ASP A 27 2.20 -23.06 -0.26
N VAL A 28 1.89 -22.37 -1.35
CA VAL A 28 0.55 -21.89 -1.69
C VAL A 28 0.09 -22.50 -3.00
N TRP A 29 -1.22 -22.66 -3.18
CA TRP A 29 -1.79 -23.15 -4.43
C TRP A 29 -1.56 -22.17 -5.60
N PHE A 30 -1.65 -20.86 -5.33
CA PHE A 30 -1.24 -19.80 -6.23
C PHE A 30 -1.11 -18.48 -5.46
N HIS A 31 -0.27 -17.58 -5.97
CA HIS A 31 -0.19 -16.22 -5.45
C HIS A 31 -1.35 -15.38 -6.01
N VAL A 32 -2.09 -14.72 -5.12
CA VAL A 32 -3.28 -13.93 -5.48
C VAL A 32 -2.92 -12.49 -5.87
N ASP A 33 -1.87 -11.95 -5.28
CA ASP A 33 -1.44 -10.56 -5.49
C ASP A 33 -0.25 -10.46 -6.45
N ALA A 34 0.10 -9.23 -6.81
CA ALA A 34 1.21 -8.93 -7.72
C ALA A 34 2.56 -9.47 -7.21
N PRO A 35 3.48 -9.82 -8.14
CA PRO A 35 4.88 -10.10 -7.83
C PRO A 35 5.57 -8.93 -7.12
N VAL A 36 6.67 -9.24 -6.44
CA VAL A 36 7.52 -8.22 -5.78
C VAL A 36 8.01 -7.20 -6.80
N ARG A 37 7.94 -5.91 -6.44
CA ARG A 37 8.20 -4.71 -7.28
C ARG A 37 7.16 -4.39 -8.34
N GLU A 38 6.08 -5.15 -8.45
CA GLU A 38 4.95 -4.80 -9.32
C GLU A 38 3.83 -4.10 -8.52
N HIS A 39 3.00 -3.32 -9.21
CA HIS A 39 1.88 -2.61 -8.60
C HIS A 39 0.85 -3.61 -8.01
N SER A 40 0.64 -3.54 -6.69
CA SER A 40 -0.31 -4.40 -5.98
C SER A 40 -1.67 -3.73 -5.85
N LYS A 41 -2.72 -4.46 -6.22
CA LYS A 41 -4.10 -3.99 -6.04
C LYS A 41 -4.46 -3.91 -4.56
N TRP A 42 -4.01 -4.88 -3.77
CA TRP A 42 -4.35 -4.96 -2.34
C TRP A 42 -3.60 -3.92 -1.51
N VAL A 43 -2.31 -3.73 -1.76
CA VAL A 43 -1.52 -2.69 -1.08
C VAL A 43 -2.05 -1.31 -1.46
N THR A 44 -2.37 -1.08 -2.74
CA THR A 44 -2.96 0.19 -3.20
C THR A 44 -4.29 0.47 -2.52
N LEU A 45 -5.18 -0.53 -2.41
CA LEU A 45 -6.47 -0.39 -1.73
C LEU A 45 -6.28 -0.01 -0.26
N GLN A 46 -5.39 -0.72 0.45
CA GLN A 46 -5.12 -0.48 1.87
C GLN A 46 -4.51 0.90 2.11
N ALA A 47 -3.50 1.28 1.32
CA ALA A 47 -2.83 2.57 1.43
C ALA A 47 -3.82 3.71 1.20
N ARG A 48 -4.62 3.66 0.13
CA ARG A 48 -5.65 4.69 -0.14
C ARG A 48 -6.63 4.80 1.00
N ARG A 49 -7.17 3.68 1.50
CA ARG A 49 -8.13 3.68 2.61
C ARG A 49 -7.58 4.31 3.88
N VAL A 50 -6.32 4.02 4.22
CA VAL A 50 -5.68 4.59 5.42
C VAL A 50 -5.41 6.08 5.23
N LEU A 51 -4.96 6.51 4.05
CA LEU A 51 -4.69 7.91 3.77
C LEU A 51 -5.98 8.73 3.74
N ASP A 52 -7.03 8.25 3.07
CA ASP A 52 -8.34 8.92 3.03
C ASP A 52 -8.91 9.10 4.45
N TRP A 53 -8.80 8.07 5.29
CA TRP A 53 -9.20 8.16 6.70
C TRP A 53 -8.36 9.18 7.47
N TRP A 54 -7.03 9.09 7.37
CA TRP A 54 -6.13 9.98 8.10
C TRP A 54 -6.36 11.44 7.71
N ASP A 55 -6.39 11.74 6.41
CA ASP A 55 -6.62 13.08 5.88
C ASP A 55 -7.96 13.66 6.35
N GLY A 56 -9.00 12.81 6.42
CA GLY A 56 -10.29 13.16 6.99
C GLY A 56 -10.21 13.58 8.46
N THR A 57 -9.36 12.95 9.27
CA THR A 57 -9.15 13.33 10.68
C THR A 57 -8.26 14.56 10.89
N GLN A 58 -7.54 15.01 9.86
CA GLN A 58 -6.71 16.23 9.95
C GLN A 58 -7.48 17.50 9.57
N THR A 59 -8.68 17.34 9.02
CA THR A 59 -9.54 18.46 8.56
C THR A 59 -10.49 18.96 9.66
N ASP A 60 -10.47 18.31 10.84
CA ASP A 60 -11.18 18.74 12.06
C ASP A 60 -10.36 19.77 12.89
#